data_AF-A0AAD9QK57-F1
#
_entry.id   AF-A0AAD9QK57-F1
#
_cell.length_a   1.000
_cell.length_b   1.000
_cell.length_c   1.000
_cell.angle_alpha   90.00
_cell.angle_beta   90.00
_cell.angle_gamma   90.00
#
_symmetry.space_group_name_H-M   'P 1'
#
loop_
_entity.id
_entity.type
_entity.pdbx_description
1 polymer ?
#
loop_
_entity_poly.entity_id
_entity_poly.type
_entity_poly.pdbx_seq_one_letter_code
_entity_poly.pdbx_strand_id
1 'polypeptide(L)'
;MIGNQANSRTQFLSCYTLSHKKGFKVPYNLTIVDTPGFGDTRGIEHDKVITEQIRTFFNTKGSAGIDYVDAICFVAQAANPRLTPKQKYVFDRILAMFGKNIKKNILVLFTFSDGQKPQALLAMLEAGILEDGNNFFKFNNSVLFAANSGEDDEGNFDRMFWRMGIKSFEKFFQGLAQMEPKSLFLTKQVLDERAQLEVRLGAFKEKIDLGEMELSRLKKLKGIKDELEAVASIRGCSAGFDHFSGGGIEAVIKQVEDEFNQTNRIVFIFVAELQRGLMKLSQIALKKDPLQQVDYLDLLIESEKSQARPGWQDRVKSLQKTRDAAVQINRLAKPGFDPWERFRENEETRQ
;
A
#
# COMPACT_ATOMS: atom_id res chain seq x y z
N MET A 1 8.59 35.60 8.96
CA MET A 1 7.32 34.99 9.40
C MET A 1 7.66 33.82 10.29
N ILE A 2 7.31 33.90 11.57
CA ILE A 2 7.48 32.82 12.53
C ILE A 2 6.30 31.88 12.29
N GLY A 3 6.52 30.80 11.54
CA GLY A 3 5.48 29.81 11.24
C GLY A 3 5.11 29.05 12.49
N ASN A 4 3.83 29.11 12.88
CA ASN A 4 3.26 28.25 13.92
C ASN A 4 3.41 26.78 13.48
N GLN A 5 4.26 26.00 14.18
CA GLN A 5 4.55 24.59 13.87
C GLN A 5 3.30 23.70 13.85
N ALA A 6 2.19 24.11 14.49
CA ALA A 6 0.93 23.37 14.44
C ALA A 6 0.24 23.41 13.06
N ASN A 7 0.54 24.42 12.23
CA ASN A 7 -0.16 24.67 10.96
C ASN A 7 0.73 24.50 9.71
N SER A 8 2.05 24.34 9.86
CA SER A 8 2.95 24.11 8.72
C SER A 8 2.95 22.64 8.31
N ARG A 9 1.96 22.25 7.49
CA ARG A 9 1.91 20.91 6.89
C ARG A 9 2.49 20.97 5.49
N THR A 10 3.65 20.34 5.26
CA THR A 10 4.20 20.13 3.91
C THR A 10 3.15 19.38 3.08
N GLN A 11 2.67 19.99 2.01
CA GLN A 11 1.62 19.42 1.14
C GLN A 11 2.18 18.71 -0.09
N PHE A 12 3.42 19.05 -0.46
CA PHE A 12 4.07 18.59 -1.67
C PHE A 12 5.44 18.03 -1.35
N LEU A 13 5.81 16.94 -2.02
CA LEU A 13 7.19 16.47 -2.04
C LEU A 13 8.09 17.56 -2.65
N SER A 14 9.13 17.94 -1.92
CA SER A 14 10.08 18.97 -2.33
C SER A 14 11.49 18.40 -2.40
N CYS A 15 12.24 18.78 -3.43
CA CYS A 15 13.62 18.35 -3.63
C CYS A 15 14.54 19.56 -3.64
N TYR A 16 15.55 19.55 -2.77
CA TYR A 16 16.53 20.62 -2.62
C TYR A 16 17.91 20.09 -2.94
N THR A 17 18.55 20.62 -3.98
CA THR A 17 19.94 20.28 -4.30
C THR A 17 20.86 21.44 -3.94
N LEU A 18 21.71 21.19 -2.94
CA LEU A 18 22.79 22.08 -2.52
C LEU A 18 24.04 21.67 -3.28
N SER A 19 24.32 22.35 -4.40
CA SER A 19 25.55 22.12 -5.16
C SER A 19 26.77 22.49 -4.32
N HIS A 20 27.79 21.64 -4.35
CA HIS A 20 29.05 21.90 -3.69
C HIS A 20 29.66 23.22 -4.17
N LYS A 21 30.13 24.02 -3.21
CA LYS A 21 30.91 25.24 -3.44
C LYS A 21 32.16 25.21 -2.59
N LYS A 22 33.24 25.80 -3.11
CA LYS A 22 34.49 26.00 -2.36
C LYS A 22 34.18 26.67 -1.02
N GLY A 23 34.59 26.03 0.08
CA GLY A 23 34.31 26.46 1.46
C GLY A 23 33.19 25.68 2.16
N PHE A 24 32.44 24.82 1.46
CA PHE A 24 31.50 23.91 2.10
C PHE A 24 32.26 22.82 2.88
N LYS A 25 31.69 22.38 4.02
CA LYS A 25 32.29 21.34 4.86
C LYS A 25 32.30 19.95 4.21
N VAL A 26 31.36 19.69 3.30
CA VAL A 26 31.26 18.42 2.57
C VAL A 26 31.67 18.61 1.11
N PRO A 27 32.47 17.69 0.53
CA PRO A 27 33.03 17.86 -0.82
C PRO A 27 32.09 17.36 -1.94
N TYR A 28 30.77 17.39 -1.73
CA TYR A 28 29.79 16.81 -2.65
C TYR A 28 28.48 17.62 -2.69
N ASN A 29 27.68 17.40 -3.73
CA ASN A 29 26.32 17.93 -3.81
C ASN A 29 25.44 17.19 -2.81
N LEU A 30 24.62 17.91 -2.06
CA LEU A 30 23.66 17.33 -1.13
C LEU A 30 22.25 17.52 -1.68
N THR A 31 21.56 16.43 -1.98
CA THR A 31 20.14 16.45 -2.35
C THR A 31 19.29 15.99 -1.17
N ILE A 32 18.34 16.82 -0.75
CA ILE A 32 17.41 16.53 0.32
C ILE A 32 16.01 16.45 -0.28
N VAL A 33 15.37 15.31 -0.10
CA VAL A 33 13.96 15.10 -0.46
C VAL A 33 13.14 15.21 0.81
N ASP A 34 12.35 16.26 0.91
CA ASP A 34 11.40 16.48 2.01
C ASP A 34 10.02 15.98 1.58
N THR A 35 9.40 15.13 2.40
CA THR A 35 8.11 14.51 2.08
C THR A 35 7.03 14.99 3.03
N PRO A 36 5.77 15.12 2.56
CA PRO A 36 4.62 15.27 3.44
C PRO A 36 4.57 14.18 4.52
N GLY A 37 4.03 14.52 5.69
CA GLY A 37 3.86 13.55 6.77
C GLY A 37 2.77 12.52 6.44
N PHE A 38 3.12 11.23 6.51
CA PHE A 38 2.18 10.12 6.43
C PHE A 38 1.37 9.97 7.73
N GLY A 39 0.12 9.49 7.60
CA GLY A 39 -0.74 9.25 8.75
C GLY A 39 -1.17 10.52 9.48
N ASP A 40 -1.21 11.67 8.81
CA ASP A 40 -1.85 12.87 9.36
C ASP A 40 -3.37 12.64 9.56
N THR A 41 -4.02 13.53 10.29
CA THR A 41 -5.48 13.64 10.53
C THR A 41 -6.37 13.54 9.27
N ARG A 42 -5.80 13.63 8.07
CA ARG A 42 -6.48 13.54 6.77
C ARG A 42 -6.74 12.10 6.30
N GLY A 43 -6.17 11.10 6.96
CA GLY A 43 -6.50 9.69 6.76
C GLY A 43 -5.92 9.03 5.51
N ILE A 44 -6.41 7.82 5.23
CA ILE A 44 -5.84 6.86 4.26
C ILE A 44 -5.82 7.41 2.82
N GLU A 45 -6.85 8.16 2.41
CA GLU A 45 -6.90 8.74 1.06
C GLU A 45 -5.78 9.77 0.83
N HIS A 46 -5.39 10.50 1.87
CA HIS A 46 -4.26 11.41 1.76
C HIS A 46 -2.93 10.66 1.61
N ASP A 47 -2.77 9.54 2.31
CA ASP A 47 -1.58 8.70 2.20
C ASP A 47 -1.42 8.09 0.78
N LYS A 48 -2.53 7.83 0.07
CA LYS A 48 -2.49 7.44 -1.35
C LYS A 48 -1.95 8.56 -2.23
N VAL A 49 -2.41 9.80 -2.01
CA VAL A 49 -1.90 10.98 -2.75
C VAL A 49 -0.40 11.15 -2.52
N ILE A 50 0.07 11.01 -1.27
CA ILE A 50 1.51 11.09 -0.97
C ILE A 50 2.29 9.96 -1.65
N THR A 51 1.74 8.74 -1.64
CA THR A 51 2.34 7.57 -2.32
C THR A 51 2.49 7.83 -3.82
N GLU A 52 1.47 8.39 -4.48
CA GLU A 52 1.52 8.71 -5.91
C GLU A 52 2.47 9.88 -6.21
N GLN A 53 2.57 10.88 -5.33
CA GLN A 53 3.59 11.93 -5.44
C GLN A 53 5.01 11.34 -5.40
N ILE A 54 5.29 10.44 -4.46
CA ILE A 54 6.58 9.75 -4.35
C ILE A 54 6.85 8.90 -5.60
N ARG A 55 5.85 8.15 -6.07
CA ARG A 55 5.95 7.35 -7.29
C ARG A 55 6.28 8.20 -8.52
N THR A 56 5.55 9.29 -8.71
CA THR A 56 5.78 10.23 -9.81
C THR A 56 7.16 10.85 -9.73
N PHE A 57 7.57 11.26 -8.52
CA PHE A 57 8.89 11.84 -8.27
C PHE A 57 10.01 10.86 -8.61
N PHE A 58 9.97 9.62 -8.12
CA PHE A 58 11.00 8.62 -8.45
C PHE A 58 10.98 8.18 -9.92
N ASN A 59 9.86 8.29 -10.62
CA ASN A 59 9.76 8.03 -12.05
C ASN A 59 10.09 9.24 -12.93
N THR A 60 10.45 10.38 -12.34
CA THR A 60 10.90 11.57 -13.09
C THR A 60 12.20 11.25 -13.84
N LYS A 61 12.22 11.57 -15.14
CA LYS A 61 13.36 11.29 -16.04
C LYS A 61 14.28 12.51 -16.16
N GLY A 62 15.52 12.25 -16.60
CA GLY A 62 16.49 13.31 -16.92
C GLY A 62 17.15 13.92 -15.68
N SER A 63 17.65 15.15 -15.79
CA SER A 63 18.46 15.80 -14.75
C SER A 63 17.72 16.10 -13.44
N ALA A 64 16.39 16.05 -13.43
CA ALA A 64 15.57 16.21 -12.24
C ALA A 64 15.23 14.87 -11.54
N GLY A 65 15.55 13.73 -12.17
CA GLY A 65 15.27 12.40 -11.64
C GLY A 65 16.25 11.97 -10.55
N ILE A 66 15.79 11.07 -9.69
CA ILE A 66 16.63 10.40 -8.68
C ILE A 66 16.58 8.89 -8.93
N ASP A 67 17.75 8.29 -9.15
CA ASP A 67 17.90 6.85 -9.38
C ASP A 67 18.55 6.12 -8.21
N TYR A 68 19.20 6.83 -7.30
CA TYR A 68 19.92 6.29 -6.16
C TYR A 68 19.64 7.11 -4.90
N VAL A 69 19.65 6.45 -3.76
CA VAL A 69 19.57 7.08 -2.43
C VAL A 69 20.69 6.57 -1.54
N ASP A 70 21.32 7.50 -0.81
CA ASP A 70 22.30 7.16 0.22
C ASP A 70 21.60 6.76 1.52
N ALA A 71 20.51 7.44 1.88
CA ALA A 71 19.74 7.14 3.07
C ALA A 71 18.27 7.55 2.95
N ILE A 72 17.42 6.85 3.71
CA ILE A 72 16.05 7.25 4.02
C ILE A 72 15.98 7.49 5.51
N CYS A 73 15.66 8.72 5.89
CA CYS A 73 15.74 9.18 7.26
C CYS A 73 14.34 9.34 7.86
N PHE A 74 13.98 8.49 8.82
CA PHE A 74 12.80 8.70 9.63
C PHE A 74 13.09 9.65 10.77
N VAL A 75 12.28 10.68 10.95
CA VAL A 75 12.41 11.61 12.08
C VAL A 75 11.49 11.16 13.22
N ALA A 76 12.05 10.94 14.41
CA ALA A 76 11.31 10.51 15.59
C ALA A 76 11.76 11.27 16.84
N GLN A 77 10.92 11.35 17.88
CA GLN A 77 11.30 11.91 19.18
C GLN A 77 12.00 10.84 20.04
N ALA A 78 13.08 11.22 20.71
CA ALA A 78 13.91 10.27 21.47
C ALA A 78 13.26 9.75 22.77
N ALA A 79 12.41 10.57 23.38
CA ALA A 79 11.90 10.36 24.74
C ALA A 79 10.71 9.39 24.85
N ASN A 80 10.09 8.97 23.74
CA ASN A 80 8.95 8.06 23.80
C ASN A 80 9.42 6.60 23.71
N PRO A 81 9.35 5.79 24.79
CA PRO A 81 9.89 4.43 24.80
C PRO A 81 9.09 3.44 23.94
N ARG A 82 7.85 3.77 23.56
CA ARG A 82 6.97 2.88 22.79
C ARG A 82 6.52 3.54 21.50
N LEU A 83 6.45 2.74 20.45
CA LEU A 83 5.77 3.12 19.23
C LEU A 83 4.27 3.07 19.44
N THR A 84 3.61 4.21 19.25
CA THR A 84 2.14 4.24 19.19
C THR A 84 1.64 3.42 17.98
N PRO A 85 0.42 2.87 18.01
CA PRO A 85 -0.15 2.17 16.86
C PRO A 85 -0.12 3.01 15.57
N LYS A 86 -0.36 4.32 15.72
CA LYS A 86 -0.29 5.30 14.63
C LYS A 86 1.12 5.41 14.04
N GLN A 87 2.15 5.51 14.89
CA GLN A 87 3.54 5.53 14.42
C GLN A 87 3.91 4.22 13.72
N LYS A 88 3.56 3.07 14.31
CA LYS A 88 3.80 1.77 13.70
C LYS A 88 3.17 1.67 12.30
N TYR A 89 1.92 2.11 12.17
CA TYR A 89 1.25 2.21 10.88
C TYR A 89 2.04 3.08 9.88
N VAL A 90 2.45 4.29 10.29
CA VAL A 90 3.22 5.20 9.43
C VAL A 90 4.54 4.59 8.97
N PHE A 91 5.30 3.99 9.90
CA PHE A 91 6.53 3.29 9.55
C PHE A 91 6.27 2.14 8.58
N ASP A 92 5.27 1.31 8.86
CA ASP A 92 4.97 0.14 8.04
C ASP A 92 4.54 0.54 6.63
N ARG A 93 3.75 1.61 6.51
CA ARG A 93 3.34 2.19 5.22
C ARG A 93 4.52 2.73 4.44
N ILE A 94 5.39 3.52 5.08
CA ILE A 94 6.54 4.08 4.40
C ILE A 94 7.51 2.98 3.97
N LEU A 95 7.83 2.04 4.86
CA LEU A 95 8.70 0.90 4.53
C LEU A 95 8.11 0.04 3.41
N ALA A 96 6.79 -0.13 3.33
CA ALA A 96 6.12 -0.89 2.27
C ALA A 96 6.20 -0.25 0.87
N MET A 97 6.59 1.02 0.76
CA MET A 97 6.84 1.71 -0.51
C MET A 97 8.21 1.34 -1.12
N PHE A 98 9.17 0.94 -0.30
CA PHE A 98 10.55 0.74 -0.75
C PHE A 98 10.84 -0.69 -1.15
N GLY A 99 11.79 -0.86 -2.07
CA GLY A 99 12.36 -2.15 -2.41
C GLY A 99 13.18 -2.73 -1.25
N LYS A 100 13.22 -4.05 -1.12
CA LYS A 100 13.94 -4.75 -0.04
C LYS A 100 15.45 -4.44 0.01
N ASN A 101 16.04 -4.02 -1.10
CA ASN A 101 17.45 -3.63 -1.20
C ASN A 101 17.78 -2.37 -0.40
N ILE A 102 16.77 -1.56 -0.03
CA ILE A 102 16.92 -0.30 0.69
C ILE A 102 17.10 -0.50 2.20
N LYS A 103 16.85 -1.71 2.73
CA LYS A 103 16.78 -1.99 4.17
C LYS A 103 17.95 -1.42 4.98
N LYS A 104 19.18 -1.57 4.49
CA LYS A 104 20.41 -1.10 5.16
C LYS A 104 20.57 0.41 5.16
N ASN A 105 19.85 1.11 4.29
CA ASN A 105 19.90 2.56 4.12
C ASN A 105 18.76 3.27 4.87
N ILE A 106 17.96 2.54 5.64
CA ILE A 106 16.99 3.12 6.58
C ILE A 106 17.73 3.61 7.83
N LEU A 107 17.59 4.90 8.12
CA LEU A 107 18.12 5.57 9.29
C LEU A 107 16.99 6.18 10.13
N VAL A 108 17.20 6.29 11.45
CA VAL A 108 16.32 7.08 12.33
C VAL A 108 17.07 8.29 12.89
N LEU A 109 16.51 9.48 12.70
CA LEU A 109 17.00 10.73 13.26
C LEU A 109 16.18 11.06 14.51
N PHE A 110 16.76 10.83 15.68
CA PHE A 110 16.14 11.12 16.97
C PHE A 110 16.31 12.58 17.34
N THR A 111 15.18 13.30 17.40
CA THR A 111 15.09 14.69 17.85
C THR A 111 14.83 14.77 19.35
N PHE A 112 15.15 15.92 19.96
CA PHE A 112 15.00 16.18 21.40
C PHE A 112 15.76 15.16 22.26
N SER A 113 16.96 14.77 21.84
CA SER A 113 17.82 13.85 22.59
C SER A 113 18.90 14.61 23.36
N ASP A 114 18.94 14.39 24.67
CA ASP A 114 19.84 15.02 25.65
C ASP A 114 21.20 14.30 25.80
N GLY A 115 21.50 13.35 24.92
CA GLY A 115 22.79 12.65 24.88
C GLY A 115 22.73 11.19 25.34
N GLN A 116 21.64 10.75 25.99
CA GLN A 116 21.45 9.34 26.34
C GLN A 116 21.07 8.48 25.12
N LYS A 117 21.05 7.15 25.29
CA LYS A 117 20.57 6.22 24.25
C LYS A 117 19.06 6.43 24.09
N PRO A 118 18.54 6.68 22.87
CA PRO A 118 17.11 6.95 22.67
C PRO A 118 16.27 5.76 23.15
N GLN A 119 15.26 6.00 23.98
CA GLN A 119 14.44 4.92 24.55
C GLN A 119 13.64 4.20 23.45
N ALA A 120 13.23 4.94 22.43
CA ALA A 120 12.54 4.43 21.25
C ALA A 120 13.38 3.42 20.43
N LEU A 121 14.71 3.40 20.57
CA LEU A 121 15.59 2.58 19.72
C LEU A 121 15.28 1.08 19.82
N LEU A 122 15.05 0.57 21.04
CA LEU A 122 14.68 -0.83 21.24
C LEU A 122 13.36 -1.16 20.54
N ALA A 123 12.35 -0.31 20.70
CA ALA A 123 11.06 -0.48 20.05
C ALA A 123 11.16 -0.45 18.51
N MET A 124 12.06 0.37 17.93
CA MET A 124 12.28 0.43 16.48
C MET A 124 12.95 -0.85 15.94
N LEU A 125 13.90 -1.41 16.70
CA LEU A 125 14.55 -2.69 16.36
C LEU A 125 13.55 -3.85 16.46
N GLU A 126 12.79 -3.93 17.55
CA GLU A 126 11.76 -4.95 17.77
C GLU A 126 10.64 -4.89 16.71
N ALA A 127 10.26 -3.69 16.28
CA ALA A 127 9.28 -3.50 15.21
C ALA A 127 9.83 -3.78 13.79
N GLY A 128 11.13 -4.06 13.67
CA GLY A 128 11.81 -4.30 12.39
C GLY A 128 11.88 -3.05 11.50
N ILE A 129 11.87 -1.86 12.10
CA ILE A 129 12.03 -0.58 11.39
C ILE A 129 13.50 -0.32 11.10
N LEU A 130 14.35 -0.57 12.10
CA LEU A 130 15.80 -0.55 11.98
C LEU A 130 16.33 -1.98 11.91
N GLU A 131 17.30 -2.20 11.03
CA GLU A 131 18.04 -3.47 10.96
C GLU A 131 19.26 -3.47 11.89
N ASP A 132 19.97 -2.34 11.96
CA ASP A 132 21.15 -2.17 12.79
C ASP A 132 20.87 -1.16 13.90
N GLY A 133 21.24 -1.51 15.13
CA GLY A 133 21.20 -0.61 16.28
C GLY A 133 22.12 0.60 16.17
N ASN A 134 22.99 0.66 15.17
CA ASN A 134 23.85 1.80 14.85
C ASN A 134 23.28 2.73 13.76
N ASN A 135 22.19 2.35 13.09
CA ASN A 135 21.56 3.13 12.02
C ASN A 135 20.68 4.27 12.56
N PHE A 136 21.20 5.05 13.51
CA PHE A 136 20.51 6.20 14.05
C PHE A 136 21.45 7.35 14.35
N PHE A 137 20.92 8.56 14.27
CA PHE A 137 21.61 9.79 14.63
C PHE A 137 20.76 10.60 15.60
N LYS A 138 21.41 11.38 16.46
CA LYS A 138 20.72 12.16 17.50
C LYS A 138 20.92 13.63 17.23
N PHE A 139 19.84 14.39 17.23
CA PHE A 139 19.84 15.83 17.04
C PHE A 139 19.23 16.50 18.26
N ASN A 140 20.07 17.30 18.93
CA ASN A 140 19.59 18.17 19.99
C ASN A 140 19.24 19.53 19.36
N ASN A 141 17.96 19.69 19.02
CA ASN A 141 17.46 20.91 18.39
C ASN A 141 16.88 21.89 19.42
N SER A 142 17.03 21.63 20.73
CA SER A 142 16.44 22.48 21.79
C SER A 142 16.84 23.96 21.65
N VAL A 143 18.08 24.24 21.21
CA VAL A 143 18.58 25.61 21.03
C VAL A 143 17.86 26.39 19.93
N LEU A 144 17.24 25.72 18.94
CA LEU A 144 16.47 26.38 17.88
C LEU A 144 15.05 26.74 18.35
N PHE A 145 14.61 26.18 19.47
CA PHE A 145 13.26 26.32 20.03
C PHE A 145 13.24 26.95 21.42
N ALA A 146 14.41 27.14 22.06
CA ALA A 146 14.55 27.99 23.22
C ALA A 146 14.04 29.38 22.83
N ALA A 147 13.10 29.91 23.60
CA ALA A 147 12.50 31.18 23.27
C ALA A 147 13.61 32.23 23.17
N ASN A 148 13.63 32.99 22.08
CA ASN A 148 14.26 34.31 22.06
C ASN A 148 13.46 35.28 22.97
N SER A 149 12.97 34.81 24.13
CA SER A 149 12.49 35.66 25.21
C SER A 149 13.74 36.39 25.66
N GLY A 150 13.84 37.68 25.34
CA GLY A 150 14.99 38.53 25.62
C GLY A 150 15.28 38.77 27.11
N GLU A 151 15.05 37.77 27.95
CA GLU A 151 15.68 37.64 29.25
C GLU A 151 17.06 37.04 28.99
N ASP A 152 18.04 37.93 28.91
CA ASP A 152 19.47 37.59 28.98
C ASP A 152 19.70 36.71 30.20
N ASP A 153 19.82 35.40 29.99
CA ASP A 153 20.49 34.54 30.96
C ASP A 153 21.44 33.56 30.27
N GLU A 154 22.73 33.82 30.54
CA GLU A 154 23.89 32.96 30.36
C GLU A 154 24.28 32.52 28.93
N GLY A 155 25.04 33.39 28.25
CA GLY A 155 25.69 33.18 26.95
C GLY A 155 26.72 32.03 26.83
N ASN A 156 26.61 30.96 27.62
CA ASN A 156 27.44 29.76 27.56
C ASN A 156 26.63 28.49 27.20
N PHE A 157 25.38 28.38 27.63
CA PHE A 157 24.54 27.20 27.36
C PHE A 157 24.15 27.07 25.89
N ASP A 158 23.73 28.17 25.24
CA ASP A 158 23.35 28.16 23.82
C ASP A 158 24.52 27.79 22.91
N ARG A 159 25.73 28.29 23.23
CA ARG A 159 26.97 27.91 22.53
C ARG A 159 27.28 26.43 22.70
N MET A 160 27.03 25.86 23.88
CA MET A 160 27.23 24.44 24.13
C MET A 160 26.24 23.59 23.32
N PHE A 161 24.95 23.94 23.32
CA PHE A 161 23.93 23.26 22.52
C PHE A 161 24.18 23.39 21.02
N TRP A 162 24.59 24.57 20.54
CA TRP A 162 24.99 24.76 19.14
C TRP A 162 26.17 23.86 18.76
N ARG A 163 27.23 23.81 19.59
CA ARG A 163 28.38 22.93 19.38
C ARG A 163 27.97 21.45 19.41
N MET A 164 27.03 21.06 20.28
CA MET A 164 26.48 19.72 20.29
C MET A 164 25.72 19.41 18.99
N GLY A 165 24.88 20.33 18.52
CA GLY A 165 24.16 20.22 17.25
C GLY A 165 25.11 20.05 16.06
N ILE A 166 26.13 20.89 15.94
CA ILE A 166 27.15 20.78 14.87
C ILE A 166 27.87 19.42 14.93
N LYS A 167 28.28 18.95 16.12
CA LYS A 167 28.90 17.63 16.28
C LYS A 167 27.95 16.50 15.86
N SER A 168 26.65 16.63 16.11
CA SER A 168 25.64 15.68 15.64
C SER A 168 25.55 15.63 14.11
N PHE A 169 25.54 16.79 13.45
CA PHE A 169 25.58 16.87 11.98
C PHE A 169 26.88 16.32 11.40
N GLU A 170 28.04 16.61 12.01
CA GLU A 170 29.33 16.06 11.57
C GLU A 170 29.33 14.53 11.61
N LYS A 171 28.83 13.94 12.71
CA LYS A 171 28.67 12.48 12.81
C LYS A 171 27.71 11.94 11.75
N PHE A 172 26.58 12.61 11.52
CA PHE A 172 25.62 12.21 10.49
C PHE A 172 26.23 12.19 9.09
N PHE A 173 26.89 13.27 8.67
CA PHE A 173 27.50 13.33 7.34
C PHE A 173 28.72 12.42 7.18
N GLN A 174 29.48 12.16 8.26
CA GLN A 174 30.54 11.15 8.25
C GLN A 174 29.97 9.75 8.05
N GLY A 175 28.87 9.42 8.74
CA GLY A 175 28.17 8.15 8.55
C GLY A 175 27.58 8.03 7.14
N LEU A 176 26.88 9.07 6.68
CA LEU A 176 26.26 9.10 5.35
C LEU A 176 27.30 8.90 4.24
N ALA A 177 28.48 9.51 4.35
CA ALA A 177 29.57 9.37 3.38
C ALA A 177 30.16 7.95 3.30
N GLN A 178 29.93 7.11 4.32
CA GLN A 178 30.36 5.71 4.34
C GLN A 178 29.27 4.76 3.84
N MET A 179 28.05 5.23 3.62
CA MET A 179 26.95 4.39 3.15
C MET A 179 27.10 4.06 1.67
N GLU A 180 26.81 2.82 1.32
CA GLU A 180 26.74 2.40 -0.07
C GLU A 180 25.40 2.89 -0.67
N PRO A 181 25.41 3.72 -1.74
CA PRO A 181 24.18 4.19 -2.37
C PRO A 181 23.37 3.02 -2.92
N LYS A 182 22.05 3.06 -2.79
CA LYS A 182 21.16 2.01 -3.32
C LYS A 182 20.29 2.52 -4.45
N SER A 183 20.22 1.72 -5.51
CA SER A 183 19.34 1.99 -6.64
C SER A 183 17.87 1.93 -6.19
N LEU A 184 17.10 2.89 -6.68
CA LEU A 184 15.65 2.95 -6.55
C LEU A 184 14.92 2.04 -7.55
N PHE A 185 15.61 1.26 -8.39
CA PHE A 185 14.98 0.40 -9.39
C PHE A 185 13.89 -0.52 -8.80
N LEU A 186 14.22 -1.28 -7.74
CA LEU A 186 13.23 -2.14 -7.07
C LEU A 186 12.12 -1.33 -6.41
N THR A 187 12.42 -0.15 -5.84
CA THR A 187 11.43 0.76 -5.28
C THR A 187 10.43 1.24 -6.34
N LYS A 188 10.91 1.62 -7.54
CA LYS A 188 10.05 2.00 -8.67
C LYS A 188 9.13 0.84 -9.06
N GLN A 189 9.67 -0.38 -9.15
CA GLN A 189 8.87 -1.59 -9.42
C GLN A 189 7.83 -1.88 -8.33
N VAL A 190 8.14 -1.66 -7.05
CA VAL A 190 7.18 -1.80 -5.94
C VAL A 190 6.03 -0.82 -6.13
N LEU A 191 6.34 0.46 -6.36
CA LEU A 191 5.33 1.51 -6.50
C LEU A 191 4.45 1.29 -7.74
N ASP A 192 5.04 0.90 -8.87
CA ASP A 192 4.29 0.60 -10.09
C ASP A 192 3.39 -0.63 -9.95
N GLU A 193 3.87 -1.71 -9.31
CA GLU A 193 3.05 -2.90 -9.09
C GLU A 193 1.87 -2.60 -8.16
N ARG A 194 2.07 -1.77 -7.12
CA ARG A 194 0.99 -1.31 -6.24
C ARG A 194 -0.07 -0.52 -7.01
N ALA A 195 0.36 0.46 -7.81
CA ALA A 195 -0.55 1.25 -8.64
C ALA A 195 -1.36 0.36 -9.60
N GLN A 196 -0.71 -0.61 -10.25
CA GLN A 196 -1.40 -1.58 -11.11
C GLN A 196 -2.38 -2.46 -10.35
N LEU A 197 -2.03 -2.93 -9.15
CA LEU A 197 -2.93 -3.71 -8.30
C LEU A 197 -4.17 -2.91 -7.89
N GLU A 198 -4.04 -1.62 -7.59
CA GLU A 198 -5.19 -0.76 -7.27
C GLU A 198 -6.13 -0.60 -8.47
N VAL A 199 -5.59 -0.39 -9.68
CA VAL A 199 -6.38 -0.33 -10.91
C VAL A 199 -7.09 -1.66 -11.18
N ARG A 200 -6.37 -2.79 -11.09
CA ARG A 200 -6.96 -4.13 -11.26
C ARG A 200 -8.04 -4.41 -10.21
N LEU A 201 -7.84 -3.97 -8.98
CA LEU A 201 -8.83 -4.12 -7.90
C LEU A 201 -10.10 -3.32 -8.18
N GLY A 202 -9.98 -2.12 -8.77
CA GLY A 202 -11.12 -1.34 -9.25
C GLY A 202 -11.92 -2.09 -10.32
N ALA A 203 -11.26 -2.49 -11.41
CA ALA A 203 -11.89 -3.23 -12.50
C ALA A 203 -12.51 -4.57 -12.04
N PHE A 204 -11.85 -5.26 -11.11
CA PHE A 204 -12.39 -6.47 -10.51
C PHE A 204 -13.73 -6.22 -9.80
N LYS A 205 -13.83 -5.14 -9.01
CA LYS A 205 -15.08 -4.82 -8.28
C LYS A 205 -16.24 -4.60 -9.26
N GLU A 206 -16.00 -3.91 -10.36
CA GLU A 206 -17.01 -3.70 -11.40
C GLU A 206 -17.51 -5.02 -12.01
N LYS A 207 -16.61 -5.99 -12.27
CA LYS A 207 -17.01 -7.29 -12.79
C LYS A 207 -17.78 -8.13 -11.76
N ILE A 208 -17.49 -7.98 -10.46
CA ILE A 208 -18.31 -8.59 -9.39
C ILE A 208 -19.72 -8.00 -9.40
N ASP A 209 -19.83 -6.67 -9.46
CA ASP A 209 -21.13 -5.97 -9.49
C ASP A 209 -21.94 -6.39 -10.72
N LEU A 210 -21.30 -6.57 -11.88
CA LEU A 210 -21.94 -7.09 -13.09
C LEU A 210 -22.47 -8.52 -12.90
N GLY A 211 -21.64 -9.42 -12.38
CA GLY A 211 -22.04 -10.80 -12.12
C GLY A 211 -23.19 -10.89 -11.11
N GLU A 212 -23.23 -9.99 -10.13
CA GLU A 212 -24.34 -9.84 -9.19
C GLU A 212 -25.66 -9.43 -9.89
N MET A 213 -25.60 -8.51 -10.84
CA MET A 213 -26.74 -8.06 -11.63
C MET A 213 -27.29 -9.20 -12.52
N GLU A 214 -26.40 -9.92 -13.22
CA GLU A 214 -26.75 -11.05 -14.08
C GLU A 214 -27.39 -12.19 -13.28
N LEU A 215 -26.82 -12.52 -12.11
CA LEU A 215 -27.38 -13.52 -11.21
C LEU A 215 -28.77 -13.12 -10.68
N SER A 216 -28.97 -11.83 -10.38
CA SER A 216 -30.26 -11.32 -9.94
C SER A 216 -31.32 -11.40 -11.06
N ARG A 217 -30.91 -11.14 -12.31
CA ARG A 217 -31.76 -11.32 -13.50
C ARG A 217 -32.14 -12.78 -13.70
N LEU A 218 -31.16 -13.70 -13.59
CA LEU A 218 -31.39 -15.15 -13.67
C LEU A 218 -32.42 -15.63 -12.66
N LYS A 219 -32.31 -15.21 -11.40
CA LYS A 219 -33.27 -15.60 -10.35
C LYS A 219 -34.69 -15.15 -10.66
N LYS A 220 -34.86 -13.91 -11.14
CA LYS A 220 -36.18 -13.39 -11.53
C LYS A 220 -36.76 -14.17 -12.71
N LEU A 221 -35.96 -14.43 -13.74
CA LEU A 221 -36.42 -15.17 -14.93
C LEU A 221 -36.80 -16.62 -14.60
N LYS A 222 -36.02 -17.29 -13.74
CA LYS A 222 -36.36 -18.64 -13.26
C LYS A 222 -37.65 -18.65 -12.44
N GLY A 223 -37.84 -17.66 -11.55
CA GLY A 223 -39.10 -17.53 -10.80
C GLY A 223 -40.31 -17.30 -11.71
N ILE A 224 -40.19 -16.46 -12.74
CA ILE A 224 -41.26 -16.26 -13.74
C ILE A 224 -41.54 -17.56 -14.51
N LYS A 225 -40.50 -18.31 -14.88
CA LYS A 225 -40.66 -19.61 -15.54
C LYS A 225 -41.45 -20.59 -14.64
N ASP A 226 -41.09 -20.70 -13.37
CA ASP A 226 -41.76 -21.59 -12.41
C ASP A 226 -43.25 -21.19 -12.22
N GLU A 227 -43.55 -19.89 -12.16
CA GLU A 227 -44.94 -19.38 -12.09
C GLU A 227 -45.74 -19.70 -13.36
N LEU A 228 -45.14 -19.55 -14.55
CA LEU A 228 -45.79 -19.88 -15.82
C LEU A 228 -46.10 -21.38 -15.91
N GLU A 229 -45.19 -22.25 -15.48
CA GLU A 229 -45.38 -23.71 -15.42
C GLU A 229 -46.50 -24.10 -14.45
N ALA A 230 -46.57 -23.44 -13.28
CA ALA A 230 -47.64 -23.65 -12.31
C ALA A 230 -49.01 -23.24 -12.88
N VAL A 231 -49.11 -22.10 -13.56
CA VAL A 231 -50.35 -21.62 -14.19
C VAL A 231 -50.80 -22.55 -15.34
N ALA A 232 -49.87 -23.03 -16.15
CA ALA A 232 -50.16 -23.97 -17.24
C ALA A 232 -50.72 -25.31 -16.69
N SER A 233 -50.17 -25.79 -15.58
CA SER A 233 -50.63 -27.00 -14.88
C SER A 233 -52.05 -26.86 -14.33
N ILE A 234 -52.46 -25.68 -13.87
CA ILE A 234 -53.81 -25.41 -13.36
C ILE A 234 -54.86 -25.35 -14.49
N ARG A 235 -54.51 -24.81 -15.66
CA ARG A 235 -55.47 -24.57 -16.76
C ARG A 235 -55.75 -25.79 -17.64
N GLY A 236 -55.05 -26.91 -17.48
CA GLY A 236 -55.26 -28.11 -18.30
C GLY A 236 -54.92 -27.93 -19.79
N CYS A 237 -54.25 -26.84 -20.17
CA CYS A 237 -53.87 -26.55 -21.55
C CYS A 237 -52.46 -27.08 -21.85
N SER A 238 -52.31 -28.38 -22.06
CA SER A 238 -51.03 -28.97 -22.49
C SER A 238 -50.75 -28.83 -24.00
N ALA A 239 -51.76 -28.49 -24.82
CA ALA A 239 -51.64 -28.59 -26.29
C ALA A 239 -51.36 -27.25 -27.03
N GLY A 240 -51.32 -26.11 -26.33
CA GLY A 240 -51.17 -24.78 -26.97
C GLY A 240 -50.02 -23.91 -26.44
N PHE A 241 -49.32 -24.33 -25.39
CA PHE A 241 -48.29 -23.53 -24.73
C PHE A 241 -46.90 -23.66 -25.40
N ASP A 242 -46.67 -24.78 -26.10
CA ASP A 242 -45.40 -25.10 -26.75
C ASP A 242 -45.08 -24.18 -27.95
N HIS A 243 -46.07 -23.46 -28.49
CA HIS A 243 -45.89 -22.60 -29.66
C HIS A 243 -45.84 -21.10 -29.38
N PHE A 244 -46.12 -20.62 -28.16
CA PHE A 244 -46.23 -19.16 -27.94
C PHE A 244 -45.52 -18.57 -26.70
N SER A 245 -44.90 -19.35 -25.80
CA SER A 245 -44.24 -18.71 -24.64
C SER A 245 -43.08 -19.47 -23.94
N GLY A 246 -43.00 -20.80 -24.01
CA GLY A 246 -41.98 -21.58 -23.29
C GLY A 246 -40.55 -21.45 -23.86
N GLY A 247 -40.39 -21.61 -25.18
CA GLY A 247 -39.06 -21.57 -25.82
C GLY A 247 -38.39 -20.18 -25.76
N GLY A 248 -39.17 -19.11 -25.68
CA GLY A 248 -38.65 -17.74 -25.57
C GLY A 248 -38.02 -17.46 -24.20
N ILE A 249 -38.69 -17.84 -23.11
CA ILE A 249 -38.14 -17.60 -21.76
C ILE A 249 -36.93 -18.50 -21.46
N GLU A 250 -36.92 -19.73 -21.96
CA GLU A 250 -35.78 -20.64 -21.82
C GLU A 250 -34.55 -20.18 -22.60
N ALA A 251 -34.74 -19.68 -23.83
CA ALA A 251 -33.65 -19.10 -24.60
C ALA A 251 -33.04 -17.87 -23.89
N VAL A 252 -33.88 -17.00 -23.32
CA VAL A 252 -33.42 -15.84 -22.56
C VAL A 252 -32.69 -16.28 -21.29
N ILE A 253 -33.21 -17.26 -20.52
CA ILE A 253 -32.53 -17.81 -19.34
C ILE A 253 -31.14 -18.32 -19.73
N LYS A 254 -31.05 -19.15 -20.78
CA LYS A 254 -29.78 -19.71 -21.24
C LYS A 254 -28.78 -18.61 -21.63
N GLN A 255 -29.23 -17.58 -22.33
CA GLN A 255 -28.38 -16.43 -22.67
C GLN A 255 -27.82 -15.75 -21.41
N VAL A 256 -28.65 -15.47 -20.40
CA VAL A 256 -28.16 -14.85 -19.16
C VAL A 256 -27.23 -15.78 -18.38
N GLU A 257 -27.43 -17.10 -18.45
CA GLU A 257 -26.54 -18.08 -17.83
C GLU A 257 -25.17 -18.07 -18.51
N ASP A 258 -25.12 -18.00 -19.84
CA ASP A 258 -23.89 -17.91 -20.61
C ASP A 258 -23.12 -16.61 -20.31
N GLU A 259 -23.83 -15.46 -20.26
CA GLU A 259 -23.26 -14.16 -19.84
C GLU A 259 -22.66 -14.25 -18.43
N PHE A 260 -23.42 -14.79 -17.46
CA PHE A 260 -22.94 -14.97 -16.08
C PHE A 260 -21.71 -15.89 -15.99
N ASN A 261 -21.69 -16.98 -16.76
CA ASN A 261 -20.55 -17.89 -16.80
C ASN A 261 -19.30 -17.21 -17.40
N GLN A 262 -19.48 -16.38 -18.43
CA GLN A 262 -18.40 -15.58 -19.00
C GLN A 262 -17.87 -14.55 -17.99
N THR A 263 -18.74 -13.80 -17.33
CA THR A 263 -18.37 -12.83 -16.28
C THR A 263 -17.60 -13.52 -15.16
N ASN A 264 -18.06 -14.68 -14.68
CA ASN A 264 -17.34 -15.45 -13.66
C ASN A 264 -15.94 -15.91 -14.12
N ARG A 265 -15.79 -16.32 -15.38
CA ARG A 265 -14.48 -16.68 -15.92
C ARG A 265 -13.52 -15.49 -15.89
N ILE A 266 -13.99 -14.29 -16.22
CA ILE A 266 -13.22 -13.04 -16.14
C ILE A 266 -12.85 -12.73 -14.68
N VAL A 267 -13.79 -12.87 -13.75
CA VAL A 267 -13.55 -12.69 -12.30
C VAL A 267 -12.40 -13.59 -11.81
N PHE A 268 -12.35 -14.86 -12.22
CA PHE A 268 -11.25 -15.76 -11.86
C PHE A 268 -9.89 -15.31 -12.41
N ILE A 269 -9.85 -14.71 -13.60
CA ILE A 269 -8.61 -14.17 -14.18
C ILE A 269 -8.10 -13.01 -13.34
N PHE A 270 -8.97 -12.07 -12.98
CA PHE A 270 -8.61 -10.96 -12.08
C PHE A 270 -8.08 -11.46 -10.73
N VAL A 271 -8.70 -12.47 -10.13
CA VAL A 271 -8.20 -13.08 -8.89
C VAL A 271 -6.77 -13.61 -9.06
N ALA A 272 -6.49 -14.30 -10.17
CA ALA A 272 -5.15 -14.81 -10.45
C ALA A 272 -4.13 -13.67 -10.64
N GLU A 273 -4.49 -12.60 -11.34
CA GLU A 273 -3.60 -11.45 -11.54
C GLU A 273 -3.32 -10.68 -10.25
N LEU A 274 -4.34 -10.47 -9.41
CA LEU A 274 -4.16 -9.87 -8.09
C LEU A 274 -3.22 -10.73 -7.23
N GLN A 275 -3.38 -12.05 -7.24
CA GLN A 275 -2.46 -12.97 -6.54
C GLN A 275 -1.03 -12.86 -7.08
N ARG A 276 -0.83 -12.83 -8.40
CA ARG A 276 0.51 -12.67 -9.00
C ARG A 276 1.15 -11.33 -8.61
N GLY A 277 0.41 -10.24 -8.64
CA GLY A 277 0.93 -8.94 -8.23
C GLY A 277 1.30 -8.91 -6.74
N LEU A 278 0.45 -9.49 -5.88
CA LEU A 278 0.76 -9.63 -4.45
C LEU A 278 1.99 -10.52 -4.21
N MET A 279 2.14 -11.61 -4.97
CA MET A 279 3.32 -12.48 -4.91
C MET A 279 4.57 -11.72 -5.34
N LYS A 280 4.52 -10.96 -6.43
CA LYS A 280 5.63 -10.11 -6.88
C LYS A 280 6.00 -9.10 -5.81
N LEU A 281 5.04 -8.38 -5.24
CA LEU A 281 5.29 -7.46 -4.12
C LEU A 281 5.96 -8.15 -2.94
N SER A 282 5.55 -9.37 -2.58
CA SER A 282 6.19 -10.13 -1.50
C SER A 282 7.67 -10.45 -1.76
N GLN A 283 8.08 -10.49 -3.03
CA GLN A 283 9.46 -10.76 -3.43
C GLN A 283 10.32 -9.49 -3.51
N ILE A 284 9.74 -8.34 -3.87
CA ILE A 284 10.50 -7.10 -4.13
C ILE A 284 10.37 -6.05 -3.04
N ALA A 285 9.25 -5.98 -2.32
CA ALA A 285 9.00 -4.94 -1.32
C ALA A 285 9.74 -5.22 -0.02
N LEU A 286 10.16 -4.15 0.66
CA LEU A 286 10.83 -4.20 1.95
C LEU A 286 9.87 -4.66 3.06
N LYS A 287 8.61 -4.23 3.00
CA LYS A 287 7.56 -4.65 3.93
C LYS A 287 6.26 -4.94 3.18
N LYS A 288 5.49 -5.89 3.71
CA LYS A 288 4.11 -6.11 3.27
C LYS A 288 3.30 -4.85 3.61
N ASP A 289 2.38 -4.47 2.74
CA ASP A 289 1.50 -3.34 3.03
C ASP A 289 0.48 -3.76 4.10
N PRO A 290 0.37 -2.99 5.20
CA PRO A 290 -0.63 -3.22 6.24
C PRO A 290 -2.06 -3.34 5.71
N LEU A 291 -2.40 -2.69 4.58
CA LEU A 291 -3.74 -2.70 3.98
C LEU A 291 -3.95 -3.84 2.96
N GLN A 292 -2.93 -4.62 2.63
CA GLN A 292 -3.03 -5.73 1.67
C GLN A 292 -2.88 -7.11 2.33
N GLN A 293 -2.78 -7.17 3.67
CA GLN A 293 -2.28 -8.37 4.33
C GLN A 293 -3.33 -9.49 4.49
N VAL A 294 -4.64 -9.22 4.42
CA VAL A 294 -5.66 -10.26 4.65
C VAL A 294 -6.95 -10.09 3.81
N ASP A 295 -7.32 -8.91 3.37
CA ASP A 295 -8.76 -8.66 3.30
C ASP A 295 -9.46 -9.02 2.01
N TYR A 296 -8.83 -9.30 0.88
CA TYR A 296 -9.62 -9.33 -0.36
C TYR A 296 -10.55 -10.56 -0.51
N LEU A 297 -10.05 -11.77 -0.23
CA LEU A 297 -10.93 -12.96 -0.19
C LEU A 297 -11.85 -12.92 1.03
N ASP A 298 -11.38 -12.38 2.15
CA ASP A 298 -12.21 -12.23 3.34
C ASP A 298 -13.30 -11.14 3.15
N LEU A 299 -13.04 -10.08 2.36
CA LEU A 299 -14.00 -9.06 1.92
C LEU A 299 -15.01 -9.64 0.93
N LEU A 300 -14.59 -10.54 0.03
CA LEU A 300 -15.51 -11.28 -0.83
C LEU A 300 -16.39 -12.22 -0.02
N ILE A 301 -15.83 -12.90 0.99
CA ILE A 301 -16.55 -13.75 1.92
C ILE A 301 -17.51 -12.93 2.78
N GLU A 302 -17.08 -11.77 3.29
CA GLU A 302 -17.88 -10.83 4.10
C GLU A 302 -18.99 -10.18 3.26
N SER A 303 -18.70 -9.80 2.01
CA SER A 303 -19.70 -9.30 1.07
C SER A 303 -20.77 -10.37 0.81
N GLU A 304 -20.37 -11.60 0.47
CA GLU A 304 -21.33 -12.69 0.26
C GLU A 304 -22.13 -13.04 1.53
N LYS A 305 -21.48 -13.02 2.71
CA LYS A 305 -22.14 -13.22 4.01
C LYS A 305 -23.14 -12.11 4.34
N SER A 306 -22.76 -10.85 4.15
CA SER A 306 -23.59 -9.68 4.49
C SER A 306 -24.77 -9.50 3.54
N GLN A 307 -24.60 -9.87 2.27
CA GLN A 307 -25.67 -9.80 1.28
C GLN A 307 -26.65 -10.98 1.38
N ALA A 308 -26.22 -12.13 1.92
CA ALA A 308 -27.04 -13.32 2.21
C ALA A 308 -27.97 -13.79 1.07
N ARG A 309 -27.57 -13.58 -0.19
CA ARG A 309 -28.41 -13.85 -1.38
C ARG A 309 -28.49 -15.36 -1.68
N PRO A 310 -29.61 -15.93 -2.13
CA PRO A 310 -29.77 -17.38 -2.34
C PRO A 310 -28.56 -18.05 -3.04
N GLY A 311 -28.06 -19.14 -2.46
CA GLY A 311 -26.80 -19.82 -2.86
C GLY A 311 -25.51 -19.18 -2.31
N TRP A 312 -25.60 -18.12 -1.51
CA TRP A 312 -24.43 -17.46 -0.91
C TRP A 312 -23.63 -18.39 0.00
N GLN A 313 -24.27 -19.35 0.68
CA GLN A 313 -23.54 -20.30 1.51
C GLN A 313 -22.58 -21.17 0.69
N ASP A 314 -22.98 -21.58 -0.52
CA ASP A 314 -22.12 -22.36 -1.42
C ASP A 314 -21.02 -21.51 -2.03
N ARG A 315 -21.33 -20.24 -2.39
CA ARG A 315 -20.31 -19.28 -2.86
C ARG A 315 -19.32 -18.91 -1.77
N VAL A 316 -19.78 -18.61 -0.55
CA VAL A 316 -18.92 -18.43 0.63
C VAL A 316 -18.08 -19.66 0.88
N LYS A 317 -18.66 -20.86 0.86
CA LYS A 317 -17.91 -22.12 1.07
C LYS A 317 -16.87 -22.36 -0.03
N SER A 318 -17.17 -21.98 -1.27
CA SER A 318 -16.23 -21.99 -2.39
C SER A 318 -15.11 -20.96 -2.22
N LEU A 319 -15.44 -19.70 -1.91
CA LEU A 319 -14.48 -18.63 -1.64
C LEU A 319 -13.60 -18.94 -0.42
N GLN A 320 -14.18 -19.55 0.61
CA GLN A 320 -13.50 -20.02 1.81
C GLN A 320 -12.49 -21.12 1.48
N LYS A 321 -12.91 -22.11 0.67
CA LYS A 321 -12.00 -23.15 0.14
C LYS A 321 -10.90 -22.55 -0.72
N THR A 322 -11.23 -21.58 -1.58
CA THR A 322 -10.26 -20.86 -2.42
C THR A 322 -9.29 -20.06 -1.58
N ARG A 323 -9.75 -19.41 -0.51
CA ARG A 323 -8.91 -18.72 0.48
C ARG A 323 -7.97 -19.68 1.18
N ASP A 324 -8.49 -20.77 1.72
CA ASP A 324 -7.70 -21.74 2.46
C ASP A 324 -6.71 -22.46 1.52
N ALA A 325 -7.12 -22.76 0.29
CA ALA A 325 -6.25 -23.28 -0.76
C ALA A 325 -5.19 -22.27 -1.19
N ALA A 326 -5.52 -20.99 -1.37
CA ALA A 326 -4.55 -19.94 -1.69
C ALA A 326 -3.54 -19.76 -0.54
N VAL A 327 -3.99 -19.80 0.72
CA VAL A 327 -3.12 -19.81 1.91
C VAL A 327 -2.18 -21.02 1.89
N GLN A 328 -2.69 -22.20 1.54
CA GLN A 328 -1.91 -23.44 1.51
C GLN A 328 -0.94 -23.47 0.31
N ILE A 329 -1.37 -23.05 -0.87
CA ILE A 329 -0.56 -22.88 -2.09
C ILE A 329 0.56 -21.88 -1.81
N ASN A 330 0.27 -20.75 -1.17
CA ASN A 330 1.29 -19.77 -0.78
C ASN A 330 2.26 -20.30 0.28
N ARG A 331 1.82 -21.21 1.17
CA ARG A 331 2.72 -21.91 2.11
C ARG A 331 3.61 -22.95 1.43
N LEU A 332 3.14 -23.56 0.35
CA LEU A 332 3.81 -24.64 -0.38
C LEU A 332 4.57 -24.17 -1.63
N ALA A 333 4.38 -22.91 -2.03
CA ALA A 333 4.99 -22.32 -3.21
C ALA A 333 6.52 -22.40 -3.10
N LYS A 334 7.12 -23.19 -4.00
CA LYS A 334 8.57 -23.25 -4.15
C LYS A 334 9.05 -21.97 -4.86
N PRO A 335 10.26 -21.48 -4.56
CA PRO A 335 10.84 -20.38 -5.30
C PRO A 335 10.83 -20.66 -6.81
N GLY A 336 10.23 -19.76 -7.61
CA GLY A 336 10.25 -19.84 -9.08
C GLY A 336 9.09 -20.58 -9.77
N PHE A 337 8.09 -21.07 -9.04
CA PHE A 337 6.89 -21.71 -9.62
C PHE A 337 5.65 -20.81 -9.47
N ASP A 338 4.92 -20.55 -10.58
CA ASP A 338 3.61 -19.86 -10.55
C ASP A 338 2.47 -20.90 -10.47
N PRO A 339 1.84 -21.09 -9.30
CA PRO A 339 0.75 -22.05 -9.14
C PRO A 339 -0.54 -21.63 -9.86
N TRP A 340 -0.61 -20.41 -10.40
CA TRP A 340 -1.78 -19.86 -11.08
C TRP A 340 -1.64 -19.85 -12.61
N GLU A 341 -0.65 -20.53 -13.17
CA GLU A 341 -0.26 -20.46 -14.59
C GLU A 341 -1.42 -20.60 -15.60
N ARG A 342 -2.45 -21.39 -15.26
CA ARG A 342 -3.62 -21.66 -16.13
C ARG A 342 -4.62 -20.51 -16.26
N PHE A 343 -4.50 -19.46 -15.44
CA PHE A 343 -5.40 -18.31 -15.39
C PHE A 343 -4.70 -17.05 -15.90
N ARG A 344 -4.34 -17.00 -17.19
CA ARG A 344 -3.76 -15.81 -17.84
C ARG A 344 -4.80 -15.13 -18.72
N GLU A 345 -4.67 -13.81 -18.89
CA GLU A 345 -5.42 -13.06 -19.90
C GLU A 345 -5.25 -13.66 -21.31
N ASN A 346 -6.32 -13.63 -22.09
CA ASN A 346 -6.32 -13.85 -23.53
C ASN A 346 -7.11 -12.73 -24.24
N GLU A 347 -7.16 -12.73 -25.58
CA GLU A 347 -7.88 -11.68 -26.35
C GLU A 347 -9.38 -11.59 -25.99
N GLU A 348 -10.00 -12.69 -25.56
CA GLU A 348 -11.42 -12.73 -25.16
C GLU A 348 -11.68 -12.04 -23.80
N THR A 349 -10.65 -11.87 -22.97
CA THR A 349 -10.80 -11.35 -21.60
C THR A 349 -10.35 -9.90 -21.45
N ARG A 350 -9.87 -9.27 -22.54
CA ARG A 350 -9.47 -7.85 -22.60
C ARG A 350 -10.64 -6.88 -22.82
N GLN A 351 -11.89 -7.35 -22.87
CA GLN A 351 -13.09 -6.54 -23.13
C GLN A 351 -13.70 -5.89 -21.87
#